data_AF-A0A3M1PV32-F1
#
_entry.id   AF-A0A3M1PV32-F1
#
_cell.length_a   1.000
_cell.length_b   1.000
_cell.length_c   1.000
_cell.angle_alpha   90.00
_cell.angle_beta   90.00
_cell.angle_gamma   90.00
#
_symmetry.space_group_name_H-M   'P 1'
#
loop_
_entity.id
_entity.type
_entity.pdbx_description
1 polymer ?
#
loop_
_entity_poly.entity_id
_entity_poly.type
_entity_poly.pdbx_seq_one_letter_code
_entity_poly.pdbx_strand_id
1 'polypeptide(L)' 'MRPQEFDPTIYYRIAARNLYRLYGQDALMLCDRALSKMQALGDPEGFDIWLGIHKALVETTVAEERPRGATLH' A
#
# COMPACT_ATOMS: atom_id res chain seq x y z
N MET A 1 -19.95 22.12 -15.04
CA MET A 1 -19.31 21.19 -14.09
C MET A 1 -17.95 20.84 -14.66
N ARG A 2 -16.84 21.13 -13.94
CA ARG A 2 -15.54 20.56 -14.31
C ARG A 2 -15.53 19.10 -13.83
N PRO A 3 -15.14 18.10 -14.64
CA PRO A 3 -14.99 16.74 -14.16
C PRO A 3 -14.00 16.76 -13.01
N GLN A 4 -14.38 16.20 -11.86
CA GLN A 4 -13.47 16.03 -10.74
C GLN A 4 -12.42 15.00 -11.20
N GLU A 5 -11.14 15.40 -11.22
CA GLU A 5 -10.06 14.49 -11.59
C GLU A 5 -10.06 13.30 -10.62
N PHE A 6 -9.97 12.09 -11.17
CA PHE A 6 -9.93 10.87 -10.38
C PHE A 6 -8.59 10.79 -9.65
N ASP A 7 -8.64 10.80 -8.31
CA ASP A 7 -7.46 10.56 -7.46
C ASP A 7 -7.44 9.09 -6.99
N PRO A 8 -6.54 8.24 -7.54
CA PRO A 8 -6.46 6.84 -7.15
C PRO A 8 -5.85 6.64 -5.75
N THR A 9 -5.21 7.66 -5.18
CA THR A 9 -4.41 7.55 -3.94
C THR A 9 -5.24 7.07 -2.76
N ILE A 10 -6.50 7.49 -2.66
CA ILE A 10 -7.40 7.07 -1.58
C ILE A 10 -7.65 5.55 -1.59
N TYR A 11 -7.77 4.95 -2.78
CA TYR A 11 -7.99 3.52 -2.93
C TYR A 11 -6.73 2.72 -2.57
N TYR A 12 -5.55 3.21 -2.95
CA TYR A 12 -4.29 2.58 -2.55
C TYR A 12 -4.10 2.56 -1.05
N ARG A 13 -4.46 3.66 -0.35
CA ARG A 13 -4.43 3.72 1.12
C ARG A 13 -5.39 2.73 1.77
N ILE A 14 -6.59 2.56 1.23
CA ILE A 14 -7.56 1.57 1.72
C ILE A 14 -7.03 0.15 1.53
N ALA A 15 -6.51 -0.16 0.34
CA ALA A 15 -5.93 -1.45 0.04
C ALA A 15 -4.74 -1.77 0.96
N ALA A 16 -3.81 -0.83 1.12
CA ALA A 16 -2.65 -0.96 1.99
C ALA A 16 -3.05 -1.25 3.45
N ARG A 17 -4.00 -0.50 4.01
CA ARG A 17 -4.51 -0.75 5.37
C ARG A 17 -5.14 -2.12 5.52
N ASN A 18 -5.92 -2.56 4.53
CA ASN A 18 -6.53 -3.88 4.56
C ASN A 18 -5.47 -4.99 4.48
N LEU A 19 -4.47 -4.85 3.62
CA LEU A 19 -3.36 -5.79 3.50
C LEU A 19 -2.56 -5.87 4.80
N TYR A 20 -2.18 -4.73 5.39
CA TYR A 20 -1.47 -4.70 6.66
C TYR A 20 -2.30 -5.32 7.80
N ARG A 21 -3.62 -5.06 7.86
CA ARG A 21 -4.48 -5.67 8.88
C ARG A 21 -4.55 -7.19 8.76
N LEU A 22 -4.49 -7.72 7.54
CA LEU A 22 -4.61 -9.16 7.29
C LEU A 22 -3.28 -9.91 7.45
N TYR A 23 -2.18 -9.30 7.00
CA TYR A 23 -0.89 -9.98 6.88
C TYR A 23 0.23 -9.34 7.73
N GLY A 24 -0.05 -8.24 8.42
CA GLY A 24 0.95 -7.51 9.20
C GLY A 24 2.14 -7.10 8.35
N GLN A 25 3.34 -7.36 8.88
CA GLN A 25 4.62 -7.05 8.25
C GLN A 25 4.85 -7.81 6.93
N ASP A 26 4.27 -9.01 6.79
CA ASP A 26 4.41 -9.82 5.57
C ASP A 26 3.70 -9.18 4.36
N ALA A 27 2.82 -8.20 4.59
CA ALA A 27 2.12 -7.49 3.53
C ALA A 27 3.08 -6.84 2.52
N LEU A 28 4.23 -6.30 2.97
CA LEU A 28 5.22 -5.68 2.08
C LEU A 28 5.84 -6.70 1.14
N MET A 29 6.29 -7.85 1.67
CA MET A 29 6.82 -8.95 0.87
C MET A 29 5.79 -9.47 -0.16
N LEU A 30 4.52 -9.58 0.24
CA LEU A 30 3.46 -10.01 -0.69
C LEU A 30 3.24 -8.98 -1.81
N CYS A 31 3.34 -7.69 -1.48
CA CYS A 31 3.26 -6.60 -2.46
C CYS A 31 4.43 -6.64 -3.46
N ASP A 32 5.65 -6.89 -3.00
CA ASP A 32 6.84 -7.06 -3.85
C ASP A 32 6.70 -8.23 -4.83
N ARG A 33 6.12 -9.34 -4.37
CA ARG A 33 5.82 -10.50 -5.22
C ARG A 33 4.76 -10.15 -6.27
N ALA A 34 3.75 -9.37 -5.92
CA ALA A 34 2.74 -8.92 -6.86
C ALA A 34 3.35 -8.01 -7.94
N LEU A 35 4.20 -7.06 -7.57
CA LEU A 35 4.96 -6.21 -8.50
C LEU A 35 5.80 -7.04 -9.47
N SER A 36 6.57 -7.99 -8.93
CA SER A 36 7.39 -8.90 -9.74
C SER A 36 6.54 -9.71 -10.72
N LYS A 37 5.35 -10.14 -10.30
CA LYS A 37 4.40 -10.87 -11.15
C LYS A 37 3.84 -9.98 -12.26
N MET A 38 3.45 -8.73 -11.98
CA MET A 38 2.94 -7.81 -13.00
C MET A 38 4.01 -7.51 -14.05
N GLN A 39 5.26 -7.33 -13.63
CA GLN A 39 6.38 -7.16 -14.53
C GLN A 39 6.60 -8.40 -15.42
N ALA A 40 6.56 -9.60 -14.84
CA ALA A 40 6.71 -10.84 -15.60
C ALA A 40 5.57 -11.09 -16.61
N LEU A 41 4.37 -10.59 -16.31
CA LEU A 41 3.21 -10.65 -17.20
C LEU A 41 3.21 -9.55 -18.28
N GLY A 42 4.09 -8.55 -18.16
CA GLY A 42 4.07 -7.38 -19.04
C GLY A 42 2.80 -6.53 -18.84
N ASP A 43 2.28 -6.47 -17.61
CA ASP A 43 1.08 -5.70 -17.24
C ASP A 43 1.48 -4.37 -16.58
N PRO A 44 1.63 -3.27 -17.34
CA PRO A 44 2.06 -1.98 -16.80
C PRO A 44 0.99 -1.33 -15.91
N GLU A 45 -0.30 -1.50 -16.23
CA GLU A 45 -1.39 -0.92 -15.45
C GLU A 45 -1.49 -1.60 -14.08
N GLY A 46 -1.44 -2.94 -14.07
CA GLY A 46 -1.36 -3.71 -12.83
C GLY A 46 -0.13 -3.33 -12.01
N PHE A 47 1.02 -3.15 -12.66
CA PHE A 47 2.25 -2.72 -11.99
C PHE A 47 2.08 -1.36 -11.30
N ASP A 48 1.54 -0.36 -12.00
CA ASP A 48 1.33 0.99 -11.44
C ASP A 48 0.36 0.97 -10.26
N ILE A 49 -0.70 0.16 -10.32
CA ILE A 49 -1.62 -0.04 -9.20
C ILE A 49 -0.89 -0.63 -7.99
N TRP A 50 -0.17 -1.73 -8.17
CA TRP A 50 0.57 -2.36 -7.08
C TRP A 50 1.68 -1.47 -6.54
N LEU A 51 2.29 -0.62 -7.37
CA LEU A 51 3.29 0.36 -6.94
C LEU A 51 2.66 1.45 -6.07
N GLY A 52 1.46 1.91 -6.41
CA GLY A 52 0.69 2.84 -5.58
C GLY A 52 0.35 2.23 -4.21
N ILE A 53 -0.09 0.97 -4.20
CA ILE A 53 -0.38 0.23 -2.97
C ILE A 53 0.89 0.04 -2.13
N HIS A 54 2.01 -0.35 -2.75
CA HIS A 54 3.29 -0.52 -2.07
C HIS A 54 3.74 0.76 -1.36
N LYS A 55 3.67 1.91 -2.03
CA LYS A 55 4.01 3.21 -1.43
C LYS A 55 3.14 3.52 -0.21
N ALA A 56 1.82 3.33 -0.33
CA ALA A 56 0.89 3.54 0.78
C ALA A 56 1.09 2.54 1.93
N LEU A 57 1.55 1.33 1.63
CA LEU A 57 1.82 0.29 2.61
C LEU A 57 3.07 0.59 3.43
N VAL A 58 4.15 1.09 2.81
CA VAL A 58 5.34 1.59 3.52
C VAL A 58 4.95 2.68 4.52
N GLU A 59 4.12 3.65 4.11
CA GLU A 59 3.62 4.69 5.02
C GLU A 59 2.80 4.12 6.17
N THR A 60 1.96 3.10 5.89
CA THR A 60 1.12 2.44 6.90
C THR A 60 1.96 1.69 7.92
N THR A 61 2.95 0.92 7.48
CA THR A 61 3.87 0.19 8.36
C THR A 61 4.60 1.14 9.30
N VAL A 62 5.17 2.23 8.77
CA VAL A 62 5.84 3.25 9.59
C VAL A 62 4.90 3.90 10.61
N ALA A 63 3.64 4.15 10.24
CA ALA A 63 2.65 4.76 11.13
C ALA A 63 2.21 3.81 12.26
N GLU A 64 2.07 2.52 11.97
CA GLU A 64 1.64 1.51 12.95
C GLU A 64 2.79 1.04 13.86
N GLU A 65 4.04 1.06 13.39
CA GLU A 65 5.22 0.74 14.19
C GLU A 65 5.61 1.83 15.17
N ARG A 66 5.25 3.10 14.91
CA ARG A 66 5.46 4.16 15.89
C ARG A 66 4.59 3.85 17.12
N PRO A 67 5.19 3.62 18.31
CA PRO A 67 4.41 3.35 19.50
C PRO A 67 3.50 4.55 19.75
N ARG A 68 2.19 4.31 19.74
CA ARG A 68 1.19 5.28 20.19
C ARG A 68 1.41 5.53 21.68
N GLY A 69 2.26 6.49 22.01
CA GLY A 69 2.48 6.94 23.38
C GLY A 69 3.04 5.85 24.29
N ALA A 70 4.36 5.62 24.21
CA ALA A 70 5.06 5.18 25.40
C ALA A 70 4.99 6.34 26.41
N THR A 71 3.95 6.37 27.24
CA THR A 71 3.96 7.18 28.46
C THR A 71 5.04 6.58 29.34
N LEU A 72 6.22 7.20 29.38
CA LEU A 72 7.21 6.98 30.41
C LEU A 72 6.57 7.42 31.73
N HIS A 73 6.20 6.46 32.57
CA HIS A 73 5.83 6.67 33.97
C HIS A 73 7.08 6.92 34.82
#